data_AF-A0A2D6VJ01-F1
#
_entry.id   AF-A0A2D6VJ01-F1
#
_cell.length_a   1.000
_cell.length_b   1.000
_cell.length_c   1.000
_cell.angle_alpha   90.00
_cell.angle_beta   90.00
_cell.angle_gamma   90.00
#
_symmetry.space_group_name_H-M   'P 1'
#
loop_
_entity.id
_entity.type
_entity.pdbx_description
1 polymer ?
#
loop_
_entity_poly.entity_id
_entity_poly.type
_entity_poly.pdbx_seq_one_letter_code
_entity_poly.pdbx_strand_id
1 'polypeptide(L)'
;MKIVYLLLFSSLILSGNQERPVNPPTKPKAPATPAIPVPDPAPVPAKPVVIAPDFHHEVRGILESTCISCHGADSQKGGLRLDTLAYMKKGGDSGPALIPGNKEESILLERIHLPADDEEIMPPKNGPLSAQDKDILDRWVGTGATWPKGVQLKEISERELVLRNKSKNKQLVSIAAYPKSITLKTQEDFNSVVLVATYSDDVTRDVTFESSMWLENSAIADFRDKILYPKQQGETKLLAEFEDKRIEVPVVVTEPTVPRPVSFKLDVMPVFMKAGCNTGSCHGSARGQDRFMLSLFGYDPEGDHYRITREQGTRRINLAIPEESMLVEKAIGTVPHSGGKLFGKESRHWKTLVDWLKDGANEDPKDIAKPTNIELFPPSALLEGEGATQQMTVLAHYSDGTTRDVTPLT
;
A
#
# COMPACT_ATOMS: atom_id res chain seq x y z
N MET A 1 -9.85 -33.92 -41.91
CA MET A 1 -10.60 -35.04 -42.52
C MET A 1 -12.09 -34.79 -42.29
N LYS A 2 -12.95 -35.00 -43.33
CA LYS A 2 -14.35 -34.53 -43.56
C LYS A 2 -14.41 -33.13 -44.22
N ILE A 3 -14.58 -32.86 -45.53
CA ILE A 3 -15.25 -33.48 -46.72
C ILE A 3 -16.79 -33.42 -46.63
N VAL A 4 -17.46 -32.36 -47.17
CA VAL A 4 -18.16 -32.18 -48.49
C VAL A 4 -19.69 -31.99 -48.22
N TYR A 5 -20.43 -31.00 -48.75
CA TYR A 5 -20.99 -30.91 -50.12
C TYR A 5 -21.41 -29.47 -50.52
N LEU A 6 -21.17 -29.19 -51.80
CA LEU A 6 -21.43 -27.97 -52.58
C LEU A 6 -22.65 -28.22 -53.47
N LEU A 7 -23.58 -27.26 -53.61
CA LEU A 7 -24.54 -27.24 -54.73
C LEU A 7 -24.77 -25.82 -55.24
N LEU A 8 -24.24 -25.57 -56.44
CA LEU A 8 -24.54 -24.46 -57.34
C LEU A 8 -25.76 -24.83 -58.19
N PHE A 9 -26.66 -23.88 -58.44
CA PHE A 9 -27.49 -23.90 -59.64
C PHE A 9 -27.61 -22.49 -60.23
N SER A 10 -27.15 -22.39 -61.48
CA SER A 10 -27.30 -21.28 -62.40
C SER A 10 -28.60 -21.45 -63.18
N SER A 11 -29.32 -20.37 -63.48
CA SER A 11 -30.10 -20.24 -64.71
C SER A 11 -30.41 -18.79 -65.05
N LEU A 12 -30.21 -18.52 -66.34
CA LEU A 12 -30.33 -17.29 -67.09
C LEU A 12 -31.78 -17.14 -67.64
N ILE A 13 -32.10 -15.98 -68.25
CA ILE A 13 -33.20 -15.71 -69.22
C ILE A 13 -34.56 -15.29 -68.59
N LEU A 14 -35.38 -14.30 -69.04
CA LEU A 14 -35.56 -13.50 -70.27
C LEU A 14 -36.26 -12.15 -69.93
N SER A 15 -36.03 -11.09 -70.72
CA SER A 15 -36.84 -9.86 -70.73
C SER A 15 -38.26 -10.08 -71.25
N GLY A 16 -39.23 -9.34 -70.72
CA GLY A 16 -40.59 -9.25 -71.27
C GLY A 16 -41.37 -8.04 -70.72
N ASN A 17 -41.67 -7.08 -71.58
CA ASN A 17 -42.52 -5.91 -71.35
C ASN A 17 -43.93 -6.31 -70.90
N GLN A 18 -44.48 -5.63 -69.88
CA GLN A 18 -45.92 -5.61 -69.63
C GLN A 18 -46.40 -4.18 -69.27
N GLU A 19 -47.45 -3.77 -69.99
CA GLU A 19 -48.05 -2.44 -70.03
C GLU A 19 -48.69 -2.03 -68.70
N ARG A 20 -48.70 -0.71 -68.42
CA ARG A 20 -49.36 -0.12 -67.25
C ARG A 20 -50.85 0.11 -67.54
N PRO A 21 -51.78 -0.23 -66.64
CA PRO A 21 -53.17 0.18 -66.76
C PRO A 21 -53.36 1.65 -66.37
N VAL A 22 -54.13 2.38 -67.18
CA VAL A 22 -54.55 3.76 -66.96
C VAL A 22 -55.77 3.77 -66.03
N ASN A 23 -55.68 4.47 -64.90
CA ASN A 23 -56.84 4.71 -64.02
C ASN A 23 -57.67 5.92 -64.49
N PRO A 24 -59.01 5.91 -64.33
CA PRO A 24 -59.88 7.00 -64.72
C PRO A 24 -59.82 8.19 -63.73
N PRO A 25 -60.21 9.41 -64.16
CA PRO A 25 -59.97 10.63 -63.41
C PRO A 25 -60.88 10.77 -62.18
N THR A 26 -60.26 11.08 -61.03
CA THR A 26 -60.93 11.43 -59.76
C THR A 26 -61.40 12.89 -59.75
N LYS A 27 -62.60 13.12 -59.22
CA LYS A 27 -63.25 14.44 -59.06
C LYS A 27 -62.43 15.42 -58.20
N PRO A 28 -62.57 16.75 -58.40
CA PRO A 28 -61.80 17.76 -57.68
C PRO A 28 -62.16 17.81 -56.18
N LYS A 29 -61.13 17.82 -55.33
CA LYS A 29 -61.23 17.99 -53.87
C LYS A 29 -61.23 19.50 -53.54
N ALA A 30 -62.11 19.92 -52.64
CA ALA A 30 -62.24 21.31 -52.20
C ALA A 30 -60.96 21.84 -51.51
N PRO A 31 -60.69 23.16 -51.51
CA PRO A 31 -59.45 23.74 -51.00
C PRO A 31 -59.32 23.58 -49.48
N ALA A 32 -58.16 23.14 -49.02
CA ALA A 32 -57.82 23.06 -47.61
C ALA A 32 -57.42 24.44 -47.06
N THR A 33 -57.93 24.78 -45.88
CA THR A 33 -57.59 25.99 -45.10
C THR A 33 -56.11 25.97 -44.69
N PRO A 34 -55.38 27.11 -44.70
CA PRO A 34 -53.97 27.14 -44.31
C PRO A 34 -53.79 26.84 -42.82
N ALA A 35 -52.92 25.88 -42.49
CA ALA A 35 -52.51 25.60 -41.12
C ALA A 35 -51.55 26.70 -40.62
N ILE A 36 -51.76 27.16 -39.39
CA ILE A 36 -50.89 28.12 -38.69
C ILE A 36 -49.56 27.41 -38.34
N PRO A 37 -48.38 28.05 -38.54
CA PRO A 37 -47.10 27.45 -38.21
C PRO A 37 -46.96 27.31 -36.68
N VAL A 38 -46.65 26.10 -36.21
CA VAL A 38 -46.21 25.88 -34.82
C VAL A 38 -44.75 26.32 -34.73
N PRO A 39 -44.38 27.23 -33.81
CA PRO A 39 -42.98 27.63 -33.64
C PRO A 39 -42.13 26.45 -33.12
N ASP A 40 -40.90 26.34 -33.63
CA ASP A 40 -39.94 25.32 -33.20
C ASP A 40 -39.71 25.39 -31.67
N PRO A 41 -39.63 24.25 -30.97
CA PRO A 41 -39.34 24.23 -29.55
C PRO A 41 -37.96 24.83 -29.29
N ALA A 42 -37.89 25.78 -28.36
CA ALA A 42 -36.65 26.39 -27.92
C ALA A 42 -35.61 25.33 -27.52
N PRO A 43 -34.32 25.54 -27.80
CA PRO A 43 -33.28 24.59 -27.43
C PRO A 43 -33.26 24.40 -25.91
N VAL A 44 -33.48 23.17 -25.46
CA VAL A 44 -33.33 22.79 -24.05
C VAL A 44 -31.88 23.10 -23.65
N PRO A 45 -31.63 23.84 -22.55
CA PRO A 45 -30.27 24.07 -22.08
C PRO A 45 -29.60 22.72 -21.83
N ALA A 46 -28.50 22.46 -22.54
CA ALA A 46 -27.72 21.25 -22.37
C ALA A 46 -27.30 21.15 -20.89
N LYS A 47 -27.58 20.02 -20.25
CA LYS A 47 -27.10 19.76 -18.89
C LYS A 47 -25.58 20.01 -18.86
N PRO A 48 -25.05 20.76 -17.88
CA PRO A 48 -23.62 20.98 -17.76
C PRO A 48 -22.88 19.64 -17.79
N VAL A 49 -21.87 19.51 -18.64
CA VAL A 49 -21.04 18.32 -18.70
C VAL A 49 -20.23 18.25 -17.41
N VAL A 50 -20.55 17.30 -16.54
CA VAL A 50 -19.77 17.06 -15.32
C VAL A 50 -18.48 16.35 -15.72
N ILE A 51 -17.34 17.03 -15.56
CA ILE A 51 -16.02 16.46 -15.81
C ILE A 51 -15.60 15.65 -14.59
N ALA A 52 -15.31 14.36 -14.81
CA ALA A 52 -14.77 13.47 -13.79
C ALA A 52 -13.38 13.96 -13.36
N PRO A 53 -13.16 14.23 -12.05
CA PRO A 53 -11.84 14.60 -11.54
C PRO A 53 -10.81 13.49 -11.75
N ASP A 54 -9.56 13.87 -11.98
CA ASP A 54 -8.45 12.92 -11.96
C ASP A 54 -8.14 12.48 -10.52
N PHE A 55 -8.14 11.17 -10.29
CA PHE A 55 -7.96 10.65 -8.94
C PHE A 55 -6.59 11.01 -8.36
N HIS A 56 -5.51 10.87 -9.13
CA HIS A 56 -4.15 11.09 -8.62
C HIS A 56 -3.86 12.57 -8.35
N HIS A 57 -4.33 13.46 -9.22
CA HIS A 57 -3.99 14.88 -9.18
C HIS A 57 -4.95 15.73 -8.35
N GLU A 58 -6.24 15.38 -8.32
CA GLU A 58 -7.30 16.19 -7.69
C GLU A 58 -7.87 15.54 -6.42
N VAL A 59 -8.19 14.24 -6.44
CA VAL A 59 -8.91 13.58 -5.33
C VAL A 59 -7.96 13.12 -4.23
N ARG A 60 -6.86 12.47 -4.61
CA ARG A 60 -5.94 11.78 -3.70
C ARG A 60 -5.40 12.70 -2.60
N GLY A 61 -4.90 13.87 -2.99
CA GLY A 61 -4.30 14.83 -2.06
C GLY A 61 -5.26 15.24 -0.95
N ILE A 62 -6.54 15.47 -1.28
CA ILE A 62 -7.60 15.84 -0.33
C ILE A 62 -7.81 14.72 0.69
N LEU A 63 -7.95 13.48 0.22
CA LEU A 63 -8.18 12.34 1.10
C LEU A 63 -6.97 12.08 2.02
N GLU A 64 -5.76 12.11 1.47
CA GLU A 64 -4.51 11.83 2.20
C GLU A 64 -4.18 12.89 3.25
N SER A 65 -4.37 14.17 2.95
CA SER A 65 -4.04 15.24 3.89
C SER A 65 -5.11 15.46 4.96
N THR A 66 -6.36 15.10 4.67
CA THR A 66 -7.50 15.49 5.51
C THR A 66 -8.17 14.32 6.21
N CYS A 67 -8.28 13.16 5.56
CA CYS A 67 -9.12 12.06 6.04
C CYS A 67 -8.32 10.94 6.72
N ILE A 68 -7.15 10.59 6.18
CA ILE A 68 -6.44 9.35 6.58
C ILE A 68 -5.88 9.40 8.01
N SER A 69 -5.56 10.57 8.56
CA SER A 69 -5.05 10.66 9.94
C SER A 69 -6.04 10.15 11.01
N CYS A 70 -7.34 10.21 10.72
CA CYS A 70 -8.40 9.74 11.63
C CYS A 70 -9.13 8.48 11.14
N HIS A 71 -9.04 8.17 9.84
CA HIS A 71 -9.73 7.06 9.19
C HIS A 71 -8.77 6.21 8.33
N GLY A 72 -7.53 6.03 8.78
CA GLY A 72 -6.49 5.25 8.13
C GLY A 72 -6.32 3.85 8.75
N ALA A 73 -5.23 3.17 8.41
CA ALA A 73 -4.90 1.89 9.01
C ALA A 73 -4.66 1.99 10.53
N ASP A 74 -3.96 3.05 10.94
CA ASP A 74 -3.49 3.27 12.31
C ASP A 74 -4.57 3.87 13.25
N SER A 75 -5.63 4.45 12.67
CA SER A 75 -6.71 5.12 13.41
C SER A 75 -8.01 5.00 12.64
N GLN A 76 -9.06 4.45 13.26
CA GLN A 76 -10.33 4.12 12.62
C GLN A 76 -11.49 4.70 13.43
N LYS A 77 -11.58 6.04 13.51
CA LYS A 77 -12.67 6.70 14.23
C LYS A 77 -14.02 6.35 13.62
N GLY A 78 -15.02 6.08 14.48
CA GLY A 78 -16.34 5.62 14.03
C GLY A 78 -16.30 4.29 13.26
N GLY A 79 -15.32 3.43 13.54
CA GLY A 79 -15.12 2.15 12.86
C GLY A 79 -14.75 2.28 11.38
N LEU A 80 -14.44 3.49 10.90
CA LEU A 80 -14.27 3.80 9.48
C LEU A 80 -12.79 3.78 9.07
N ARG A 81 -12.50 3.10 7.97
CA ARG A 81 -11.20 3.08 7.27
C ARG A 81 -11.38 3.50 5.81
N LEU A 82 -10.57 4.43 5.31
CA LEU A 82 -10.69 5.08 4.00
C LEU A 82 -9.45 4.91 3.12
N ASP A 83 -8.45 4.15 3.55
CA ASP A 83 -7.19 4.01 2.81
C ASP A 83 -7.28 3.10 1.57
N THR A 84 -8.38 2.38 1.38
CA THR A 84 -8.68 1.63 0.14
C THR A 84 -10.14 1.77 -0.26
N LEU A 85 -10.46 1.60 -1.55
CA LEU A 85 -11.84 1.59 -2.03
C LEU A 85 -12.69 0.52 -1.34
N ALA A 86 -12.12 -0.64 -1.04
CA ALA A 86 -12.83 -1.73 -0.38
C ALA A 86 -13.29 -1.34 1.03
N TYR A 87 -12.41 -0.68 1.80
CA TYR A 87 -12.78 -0.18 3.13
C TYR A 87 -13.76 0.99 3.05
N MET A 88 -13.60 1.90 2.08
CA MET A 88 -14.54 3.01 1.84
C MET A 88 -15.97 2.53 1.57
N LYS A 89 -16.10 1.50 0.73
CA LYS A 89 -17.40 0.87 0.41
C LYS A 89 -17.99 0.10 1.59
N LYS A 90 -17.14 -0.56 2.38
CA LYS A 90 -17.57 -1.25 3.59
C LYS A 90 -18.16 -0.26 4.60
N GLY A 91 -17.54 0.92 4.72
CA GLY A 91 -17.97 1.96 5.63
C GLY A 91 -17.60 1.69 7.09
N GLY A 92 -18.18 2.50 7.97
CA GLY A 92 -17.99 2.43 9.42
C GLY A 92 -19.31 2.20 10.16
N ASP A 93 -19.39 2.68 11.40
CA ASP A 93 -20.55 2.47 12.28
C ASP A 93 -21.85 3.09 11.73
N SER A 94 -21.74 4.12 10.88
CA SER A 94 -22.88 4.79 10.24
C SER A 94 -23.32 4.16 8.91
N GLY A 95 -22.60 3.14 8.41
CA GLY A 95 -22.85 2.52 7.10
C GLY A 95 -21.78 2.86 6.05
N PRO A 96 -22.03 2.54 4.76
CA PRO A 96 -21.09 2.78 3.66
C PRO A 96 -20.66 4.25 3.57
N ALA A 97 -19.35 4.52 3.60
CA ALA A 97 -18.86 5.88 3.46
C ALA A 97 -18.98 6.37 2.01
N LEU A 98 -18.87 5.46 1.05
CA LEU A 98 -18.87 5.78 -0.38
C LEU A 98 -19.72 4.79 -1.17
N ILE A 99 -20.68 5.31 -1.92
CA ILE A 99 -21.45 4.58 -2.93
C ILE A 99 -21.15 5.22 -4.30
N PRO A 100 -20.34 4.56 -5.15
CA PRO A 100 -20.00 5.07 -6.48
C PRO A 100 -21.22 5.47 -7.31
N GLY A 101 -21.26 6.73 -7.76
CA GLY A 101 -22.34 7.27 -8.59
C GLY A 101 -23.57 7.76 -7.82
N ASN A 102 -23.65 7.57 -6.50
CA ASN A 102 -24.76 8.02 -5.66
C ASN A 102 -24.24 8.98 -4.60
N LYS A 103 -24.48 10.28 -4.78
CA LYS A 103 -23.98 11.29 -3.86
C LYS A 103 -24.77 11.29 -2.55
N GLU A 104 -26.08 11.11 -2.67
CA GLU A 104 -27.06 11.22 -1.60
C GLU A 104 -26.92 10.09 -0.58
N GLU A 105 -26.53 8.90 -1.01
CA GLU A 105 -26.27 7.76 -0.11
C GLU A 105 -24.79 7.62 0.30
N SER A 106 -23.92 8.53 -0.15
CA SER A 106 -22.50 8.54 0.25
C SER A 106 -22.32 9.40 1.50
N ILE A 107 -22.26 8.76 2.67
CA ILE A 107 -22.11 9.41 3.98
C ILE A 107 -20.87 10.32 4.03
N LEU A 108 -19.80 9.98 3.30
CA LEU A 108 -18.63 10.85 3.17
C LEU A 108 -19.02 12.25 2.68
N LEU A 109 -19.91 12.36 1.67
CA LEU A 109 -20.35 13.65 1.16
C LEU A 109 -21.30 14.36 2.13
N GLU A 110 -22.21 13.62 2.76
CA GLU A 110 -23.09 14.17 3.79
C GLU A 110 -22.27 14.88 4.88
N ARG A 111 -21.28 14.18 5.45
CA ARG A 111 -20.46 14.66 6.58
C ARG A 111 -19.59 15.87 6.24
N ILE A 112 -19.08 15.98 5.01
CA ILE A 112 -18.28 17.15 4.60
C ILE A 112 -19.13 18.39 4.28
N HIS A 113 -20.43 18.21 4.01
CA HIS A 113 -21.37 19.30 3.71
C HIS A 113 -22.17 19.78 4.92
N LEU A 114 -22.03 19.14 6.08
CA LEU A 114 -22.64 19.61 7.32
C LEU A 114 -22.21 21.05 7.68
N PRO A 115 -23.05 21.79 8.42
CA PRO A 115 -22.70 23.10 8.96
C PRO A 115 -21.41 23.06 9.79
N ALA A 116 -20.65 24.16 9.79
CA ALA A 116 -19.35 24.23 10.45
C ALA A 116 -19.41 24.06 11.98
N ASP A 117 -20.58 24.27 12.58
CA ASP A 117 -20.88 24.10 14.00
C ASP A 117 -21.51 22.75 14.35
N ASP A 118 -21.72 21.87 13.36
CA ASP A 118 -22.24 20.52 13.57
C ASP A 118 -21.16 19.61 14.19
N GLU A 119 -21.52 18.83 15.21
CA GLU A 119 -20.59 17.92 15.89
C GLU A 119 -20.14 16.75 14.99
N GLU A 120 -20.92 16.43 13.96
CA GLU A 120 -20.68 15.35 13.03
C GLU A 120 -19.91 15.78 11.78
N ILE A 121 -19.61 17.08 11.63
CA ILE A 121 -18.88 17.59 10.46
C ILE A 121 -17.51 16.95 10.33
N MET A 122 -17.15 16.65 9.08
CA MET A 122 -15.81 16.20 8.72
C MET A 122 -15.11 17.19 7.78
N PRO A 123 -13.83 17.53 8.01
CA PRO A 123 -13.02 17.13 9.16
C PRO A 123 -13.35 17.95 10.44
N PRO A 124 -13.18 17.37 11.64
CA PRO A 124 -13.47 18.05 12.92
C PRO A 124 -12.35 18.99 13.36
N LYS A 125 -11.19 18.93 12.69
CA LYS A 125 -10.00 19.74 12.94
C LYS A 125 -9.62 20.45 11.66
N ASN A 126 -9.02 21.63 11.78
CA ASN A 126 -8.60 22.47 10.66
C ASN A 126 -9.75 23.08 9.83
N GLY A 127 -10.99 23.02 10.36
CA GLY A 127 -12.18 23.61 9.75
C GLY A 127 -12.75 22.80 8.58
N PRO A 128 -13.92 23.19 8.05
CA PRO A 128 -14.54 22.52 6.91
C PRO A 128 -13.62 22.53 5.68
N LEU A 129 -13.79 21.53 4.81
CA LEU A 129 -13.15 21.53 3.49
C LEU A 129 -13.48 22.81 2.70
N SER A 130 -12.57 23.21 1.83
CA SER A 130 -12.83 24.32 0.90
C SER A 130 -13.97 23.98 -0.05
N ALA A 131 -14.67 24.99 -0.59
CA ALA A 131 -15.73 24.77 -1.57
C ALA A 131 -15.22 24.02 -2.82
N GLN A 132 -13.96 24.25 -3.21
CA GLN A 132 -13.32 23.57 -4.32
C GLN A 132 -13.08 22.09 -4.02
N ASP A 133 -12.57 21.75 -2.83
CA ASP A 133 -12.33 20.36 -2.45
C ASP A 133 -13.63 19.58 -2.34
N LYS A 134 -14.68 20.21 -1.78
CA LYS A 134 -16.03 19.62 -1.74
C LYS A 134 -16.56 19.35 -3.15
N ASP A 135 -16.44 20.30 -4.08
CA ASP A 135 -16.85 20.10 -5.48
C ASP A 135 -16.06 18.98 -6.17
N ILE A 136 -14.75 18.88 -5.95
CA ILE A 136 -13.93 17.78 -6.47
C ILE A 136 -14.47 16.44 -5.97
N LEU A 137 -14.70 16.29 -4.67
CA LEU A 137 -15.23 15.06 -4.10
C LEU A 137 -16.65 14.77 -4.60
N ASP A 138 -17.52 15.78 -4.68
CA ASP A 138 -18.88 15.64 -5.20
C ASP A 138 -18.88 15.14 -6.65
N ARG A 139 -18.04 15.71 -7.52
CA ARG A 139 -17.92 15.28 -8.92
C ARG A 139 -17.31 13.89 -9.03
N TRP A 140 -16.27 13.60 -8.24
CA TRP A 140 -15.64 12.28 -8.22
C TRP A 140 -16.64 11.19 -7.86
N VAL A 141 -17.38 11.35 -6.76
CA VAL A 141 -18.42 10.40 -6.36
C VAL A 141 -19.52 10.32 -7.41
N GLY A 142 -20.03 11.46 -7.87
CA GLY A 142 -21.12 11.52 -8.87
C GLY A 142 -20.77 10.93 -10.23
N THR A 143 -19.48 10.84 -10.58
CA THR A 143 -19.01 10.24 -11.82
C THR A 143 -18.56 8.78 -11.66
N GLY A 144 -18.89 8.15 -10.53
CA GLY A 144 -18.64 6.73 -10.30
C GLY A 144 -17.43 6.43 -9.42
N ALA A 145 -16.86 7.44 -8.76
CA ALA A 145 -15.78 7.30 -7.78
C ALA A 145 -14.62 6.42 -8.26
N THR A 146 -14.16 6.65 -9.51
CA THR A 146 -13.09 5.85 -10.12
C THR A 146 -11.88 5.80 -9.21
N TRP A 147 -11.42 4.58 -8.90
CA TRP A 147 -10.28 4.30 -8.03
C TRP A 147 -9.25 3.49 -8.80
N PRO A 148 -8.02 4.00 -9.00
CA PRO A 148 -6.99 3.25 -9.70
C PRO A 148 -6.62 1.95 -8.97
N LYS A 149 -6.37 0.90 -9.74
CA LYS A 149 -6.05 -0.43 -9.18
C LYS A 149 -4.80 -0.35 -8.31
N GLY A 150 -4.83 -0.98 -7.13
CA GLY A 150 -3.64 -1.07 -6.28
C GLY A 150 -3.24 0.23 -5.58
N VAL A 151 -4.11 1.24 -5.60
CA VAL A 151 -3.96 2.43 -4.75
C VAL A 151 -4.36 2.10 -3.32
N GLN A 152 -3.43 2.37 -2.41
CA GLN A 152 -3.66 2.49 -0.97
C GLN A 152 -3.19 3.87 -0.54
N LEU A 153 -4.07 4.63 0.10
CA LEU A 153 -3.76 5.97 0.57
C LEU A 153 -2.94 5.93 1.87
N LYS A 154 -2.15 6.97 2.10
CA LYS A 154 -1.42 7.17 3.35
C LYS A 154 -1.63 8.59 3.84
N GLU A 155 -1.63 8.80 5.14
CA GLU A 155 -1.59 10.15 5.70
C GLU A 155 -0.34 10.88 5.19
N ILE A 156 -0.54 12.12 4.73
CA ILE A 156 0.56 13.00 4.32
C ILE A 156 0.49 14.29 5.12
N SER A 157 1.67 14.87 5.38
CA SER A 157 1.74 16.20 5.98
C SER A 157 1.41 17.28 4.95
N GLU A 158 1.02 18.46 5.44
CA GLU A 158 0.84 19.66 4.60
C GLU A 158 2.13 19.99 3.82
N ARG A 159 3.30 19.82 4.46
CA ARG A 159 4.61 20.01 3.81
C ARG A 159 4.81 19.04 2.65
N GLU A 160 4.48 17.77 2.84
CA GLU A 160 4.56 16.77 1.78
C GLU A 160 3.61 17.13 0.63
N LEU A 161 2.36 17.50 0.92
CA LEU A 161 1.39 17.93 -0.10
C LEU A 161 1.92 19.12 -0.93
N VAL A 162 2.55 20.11 -0.28
CA VAL A 162 3.20 21.24 -0.98
C VAL A 162 4.32 20.76 -1.90
N LEU A 163 5.17 19.84 -1.46
CA LEU A 163 6.23 19.26 -2.30
C LEU A 163 5.66 18.48 -3.50
N ARG A 164 4.59 17.71 -3.30
CA ARG A 164 3.89 17.02 -4.39
C ARG A 164 3.36 18.03 -5.42
N ASN A 165 2.67 19.07 -4.96
CA ASN A 165 2.11 20.09 -5.84
C ASN A 165 3.19 20.85 -6.62
N LYS A 166 4.36 21.14 -6.02
CA LYS A 166 5.50 21.74 -6.74
C LYS A 166 6.00 20.85 -7.88
N SER A 167 6.03 19.54 -7.67
CA SER A 167 6.51 18.60 -8.69
C SER A 167 5.55 18.39 -9.87
N LYS A 168 4.26 18.76 -9.75
CA LYS A 168 3.28 18.66 -10.86
C LYS A 168 3.69 19.45 -12.10
N ASN A 169 4.51 20.48 -11.93
CA ASN A 169 5.00 21.30 -13.05
C ASN A 169 6.31 20.77 -13.66
N LYS A 170 6.88 19.69 -13.11
CA LYS A 170 8.11 19.08 -13.59
C LYS A 170 7.77 17.96 -14.57
N GLN A 171 8.63 17.74 -15.55
CA GLN A 171 8.47 16.64 -16.48
C GLN A 171 9.05 15.36 -15.86
N LEU A 172 8.20 14.33 -15.69
CA LEU A 172 8.63 13.00 -15.28
C LEU A 172 9.49 12.34 -16.37
N VAL A 173 10.71 11.96 -16.03
CA VAL A 173 11.64 11.30 -16.95
C VAL A 173 11.58 9.78 -16.79
N SER A 174 11.69 9.28 -15.56
CA SER A 174 11.68 7.84 -15.30
C SER A 174 11.20 7.49 -13.89
N ILE A 175 10.85 6.22 -13.70
CA ILE A 175 10.64 5.63 -12.38
C ILE A 175 11.52 4.41 -12.21
N ALA A 176 11.98 4.16 -10.98
CA ALA A 176 12.74 2.99 -10.60
C ALA A 176 12.14 2.35 -9.33
N ALA A 177 12.16 1.03 -9.27
CA ALA A 177 11.72 0.26 -8.12
C ALA A 177 12.91 -0.44 -7.48
N TYR A 178 12.92 -0.46 -6.14
CA TYR A 178 13.98 -1.06 -5.35
C TYR A 178 13.42 -2.00 -4.27
N PRO A 179 14.00 -3.20 -4.09
CA PRO A 179 15.03 -3.80 -4.97
C PRO A 179 14.45 -4.13 -6.36
N LYS A 180 15.33 -4.33 -7.36
CA LYS A 180 14.91 -4.59 -8.76
C LYS A 180 14.25 -5.95 -8.96
N SER A 181 14.46 -6.88 -8.03
CA SER A 181 13.87 -8.22 -7.99
C SER A 181 13.81 -8.70 -6.55
N ILE A 182 12.84 -9.55 -6.23
CA ILE A 182 12.58 -10.00 -4.86
C ILE A 182 12.51 -11.52 -4.83
N THR A 183 13.19 -12.11 -3.84
CA THR A 183 13.08 -13.54 -3.54
C THR A 183 12.61 -13.69 -2.10
N LEU A 184 11.52 -14.44 -1.89
CA LEU A 184 10.99 -14.81 -0.58
C LEU A 184 11.13 -16.32 -0.44
N LYS A 185 12.05 -16.75 0.42
CA LYS A 185 12.35 -18.17 0.59
C LYS A 185 11.39 -18.80 1.58
N THR A 186 11.35 -18.31 2.81
CA THR A 186 10.69 -18.98 3.95
C THR A 186 9.40 -18.29 4.37
N GLN A 187 8.58 -18.93 5.22
CA GLN A 187 7.29 -18.39 5.68
C GLN A 187 7.41 -16.99 6.32
N GLU A 188 8.51 -16.72 7.03
CA GLU A 188 8.75 -15.46 7.75
C GLU A 188 9.42 -14.37 6.89
N ASP A 189 9.74 -14.66 5.63
CA ASP A 189 10.35 -13.68 4.74
C ASP A 189 9.35 -12.57 4.37
N PHE A 190 9.89 -11.39 4.16
CA PHE A 190 9.16 -10.24 3.67
C PHE A 190 10.13 -9.33 2.93
N ASN A 191 9.61 -8.48 2.06
CA ASN A 191 10.43 -7.45 1.42
C ASN A 191 9.59 -6.20 1.14
N SER A 192 10.07 -5.05 1.62
CA SER A 192 9.53 -3.75 1.25
C SER A 192 9.92 -3.38 -0.17
N VAL A 193 9.16 -2.47 -0.78
CA VAL A 193 9.47 -1.93 -2.10
C VAL A 193 9.42 -0.43 -2.05
N VAL A 194 10.45 0.23 -2.58
CA VAL A 194 10.53 1.69 -2.73
C VAL A 194 10.48 2.04 -4.20
N LEU A 195 9.58 2.95 -4.58
CA LEU A 195 9.56 3.55 -5.91
C LEU A 195 10.09 4.98 -5.86
N VAL A 196 11.00 5.28 -6.77
CA VAL A 196 11.61 6.60 -6.93
C VAL A 196 11.32 7.11 -8.32
N ALA A 197 10.74 8.31 -8.41
CA ALA A 197 10.58 9.06 -9.64
C ALA A 197 11.78 10.00 -9.84
N THR A 198 12.25 10.14 -11.08
CA THR A 198 13.28 11.11 -11.50
C THR A 198 12.67 12.07 -12.50
N TYR A 199 12.84 13.37 -12.24
CA TYR A 199 12.32 14.45 -13.07
C TYR A 199 13.41 15.06 -13.98
N SER A 200 13.01 15.94 -14.90
CA SER A 200 13.88 16.56 -15.92
C SER A 200 15.00 17.45 -15.37
N ASP A 201 14.91 17.83 -14.10
CA ASP A 201 15.93 18.60 -13.36
C ASP A 201 16.77 17.71 -12.42
N ASP A 202 16.76 16.39 -12.67
CA ASP A 202 17.43 15.33 -11.90
C ASP A 202 16.94 15.15 -10.46
N VAL A 203 15.99 15.97 -10.00
CA VAL A 203 15.38 15.81 -8.68
C VAL A 203 14.66 14.47 -8.61
N THR A 204 14.82 13.78 -7.49
CA THR A 204 14.16 12.51 -7.21
C THR A 204 13.09 12.67 -6.14
N ARG A 205 11.98 11.94 -6.29
CA ARG A 205 10.96 11.83 -5.24
C ARG A 205 10.65 10.38 -4.93
N ASP A 206 10.46 10.10 -3.66
CA ASP A 206 9.76 8.89 -3.23
C ASP A 206 8.29 8.99 -3.65
N VAL A 207 7.86 8.07 -4.51
CA VAL A 207 6.49 7.95 -5.01
C VAL A 207 5.86 6.61 -4.63
N THR A 208 6.46 5.87 -3.69
CA THR A 208 6.03 4.53 -3.27
C THR A 208 4.56 4.49 -2.86
N PHE A 209 4.15 5.44 -2.01
CA PHE A 209 2.76 5.54 -1.59
C PHE A 209 1.89 6.18 -2.65
N GLU A 210 2.41 7.13 -3.44
CA GLU A 210 1.68 7.82 -4.51
C GLU A 210 1.37 6.92 -5.73
N SER A 211 2.11 5.82 -5.88
CA SER A 211 1.99 4.87 -6.98
C SER A 211 0.86 3.85 -6.79
N SER A 212 0.29 3.43 -7.92
CA SER A 212 -0.62 2.29 -8.05
C SER A 212 0.20 1.00 -8.12
N MET A 213 -0.02 0.04 -7.22
CA MET A 213 0.80 -1.18 -7.15
C MET A 213 -0.04 -2.43 -6.88
N TRP A 214 0.16 -3.49 -7.67
CA TRP A 214 -0.54 -4.76 -7.48
C TRP A 214 0.26 -5.95 -8.01
N LEU A 215 -0.05 -7.13 -7.50
CA LEU A 215 0.52 -8.38 -7.99
C LEU A 215 -0.20 -8.85 -9.26
N GLU A 216 0.57 -9.28 -10.26
CA GLU A 216 0.06 -9.97 -11.45
C GLU A 216 -0.68 -11.25 -11.05
N ASN A 217 -0.07 -12.03 -10.15
CA ASN A 217 -0.67 -13.21 -9.52
C ASN A 217 -0.55 -13.14 -7.99
N SER A 218 -1.67 -12.91 -7.31
CA SER A 218 -1.76 -12.81 -5.84
C SER A 218 -1.92 -14.17 -5.13
N ALA A 219 -1.90 -15.29 -5.87
CA ALA A 219 -1.81 -16.61 -5.27
C ALA A 219 -0.39 -16.89 -4.73
N ILE A 220 0.63 -16.36 -5.40
CA ILE A 220 2.06 -16.61 -5.12
C ILE A 220 2.55 -15.80 -3.91
N ALA A 221 2.19 -14.52 -3.84
CA ALA A 221 2.58 -13.63 -2.77
C ALA A 221 1.38 -12.80 -2.30
N ASP A 222 1.42 -12.33 -1.07
CA ASP A 222 0.56 -11.26 -0.58
C ASP A 222 1.28 -9.93 -0.69
N PHE A 223 0.55 -8.86 -1.01
CA PHE A 223 1.08 -7.50 -1.04
C PHE A 223 0.17 -6.58 -0.24
N ARG A 224 0.66 -6.16 0.90
CA ARG A 224 -0.07 -5.31 1.85
C ARG A 224 0.87 -4.30 2.46
N ASP A 225 0.40 -3.06 2.61
CA ASP A 225 1.17 -1.96 3.21
C ASP A 225 2.56 -1.77 2.57
N LYS A 226 2.64 -1.97 1.24
CA LYS A 226 3.87 -1.90 0.44
C LYS A 226 4.95 -2.93 0.80
N ILE A 227 4.56 -4.01 1.48
CA ILE A 227 5.42 -5.13 1.84
C ILE A 227 4.88 -6.41 1.19
N LEU A 228 5.79 -7.16 0.57
CA LEU A 228 5.51 -8.49 0.02
C LEU A 228 5.71 -9.55 1.09
N TYR A 229 4.81 -10.53 1.13
CA TYR A 229 4.88 -11.72 1.97
C TYR A 229 4.64 -12.98 1.14
N PRO A 230 5.27 -14.12 1.45
CA PRO A 230 5.11 -15.35 0.70
C PRO A 230 3.74 -15.99 0.96
N LYS A 231 3.16 -16.64 -0.07
CA LYS A 231 1.92 -17.43 0.05
C LYS A 231 2.05 -18.82 -0.55
N GLN A 232 2.47 -18.91 -1.81
CA GLN A 232 2.60 -20.15 -2.55
C GLN A 232 3.87 -20.14 -3.39
N GLN A 233 4.51 -21.30 -3.52
CA GLN A 233 5.69 -21.46 -4.34
C GLN A 233 5.37 -21.13 -5.80
N GLY A 234 6.23 -20.33 -6.43
CA GLY A 234 6.11 -19.93 -7.82
C GLY A 234 6.68 -18.55 -8.09
N GLU A 235 6.37 -18.02 -9.27
CA GLU A 235 6.83 -16.71 -9.73
C GLU A 235 5.63 -15.80 -10.00
N THR A 236 5.80 -14.51 -9.70
CA THR A 236 4.84 -13.45 -9.99
C THR A 236 5.59 -12.15 -10.24
N LYS A 237 4.86 -11.10 -10.58
CA LYS A 237 5.41 -9.75 -10.73
C LYS A 237 4.61 -8.78 -9.89
N LEU A 238 5.32 -7.88 -9.21
CA LEU A 238 4.72 -6.67 -8.68
C LEU A 238 4.73 -5.61 -9.79
N LEU A 239 3.55 -5.24 -10.24
CA LEU A 239 3.34 -4.20 -11.23
C LEU A 239 3.14 -2.88 -10.50
N ALA A 240 3.81 -1.83 -10.95
CA ALA A 240 3.69 -0.50 -10.38
C ALA A 240 3.58 0.56 -11.47
N GLU A 241 2.67 1.51 -11.26
CA GLU A 241 2.38 2.62 -12.17
C GLU A 241 2.39 3.94 -11.41
N PHE A 242 3.04 4.94 -12.01
CA PHE A 242 3.07 6.32 -11.54
C PHE A 242 3.04 7.24 -12.76
N GLU A 243 2.00 8.08 -12.84
CA GLU A 243 1.67 8.88 -14.02
C GLU A 243 1.64 8.02 -15.31
N ASP A 244 2.44 8.37 -16.33
CA ASP A 244 2.53 7.67 -17.61
C ASP A 244 3.61 6.56 -17.62
N LYS A 245 4.25 6.30 -16.48
CA LYS A 245 5.34 5.32 -16.36
C LYS A 245 4.87 4.06 -15.64
N ARG A 246 5.42 2.93 -16.10
CA ARG A 246 5.17 1.60 -15.54
C ARG A 246 6.47 0.84 -15.34
N ILE A 247 6.55 0.09 -14.25
CA ILE A 247 7.66 -0.82 -13.95
C ILE A 247 7.14 -2.16 -13.42
N GLU A 248 7.93 -3.21 -13.62
CA GLU A 248 7.65 -4.56 -13.14
C GLU A 248 8.81 -5.03 -12.28
N VAL A 249 8.51 -5.53 -11.08
CA VAL A 249 9.49 -6.13 -10.17
C VAL A 249 9.22 -7.63 -10.11
N PRO A 250 10.13 -8.49 -10.62
CA PRO A 250 10.00 -9.93 -10.49
C PRO A 250 10.01 -10.36 -9.02
N VAL A 251 9.10 -11.27 -8.67
CA VAL A 251 8.98 -11.84 -7.33
C VAL A 251 8.98 -13.37 -7.43
N VAL A 252 9.93 -14.00 -6.75
CA VAL A 252 10.05 -15.47 -6.68
C VAL A 252 9.79 -15.93 -5.26
N VAL A 253 8.95 -16.95 -5.11
CA VAL A 253 8.65 -17.60 -3.83
C VAL A 253 9.02 -19.07 -3.93
N THR A 254 9.90 -19.58 -3.05
CA THR A 254 10.41 -20.95 -3.16
C THR A 254 9.87 -21.92 -2.12
N GLU A 255 9.96 -21.59 -0.82
CA GLU A 255 9.66 -22.50 0.29
C GLU A 255 8.70 -21.86 1.33
N PRO A 256 7.52 -21.36 0.91
CA PRO A 256 6.66 -20.48 1.73
C PRO A 256 6.05 -21.14 2.96
N THR A 257 6.21 -22.46 3.12
CA THR A 257 5.71 -23.25 4.24
C THR A 257 6.83 -23.75 5.15
N VAL A 258 8.10 -23.53 4.77
CA VAL A 258 9.25 -23.87 5.60
C VAL A 258 9.41 -22.73 6.60
N PRO A 259 9.26 -22.99 7.91
CA PRO A 259 9.55 -21.99 8.91
C PRO A 259 11.05 -21.75 8.97
N ARG A 260 11.45 -20.50 9.17
CA ARG A 260 12.82 -20.13 9.50
C ARG A 260 12.94 -19.98 11.02
N PRO A 261 13.64 -20.90 11.72
CA PRO A 261 13.86 -20.76 13.15
C PRO A 261 14.50 -19.41 13.48
N VAL A 262 14.10 -18.84 14.62
CA VAL A 262 14.68 -17.58 15.11
C VAL A 262 16.13 -17.83 15.49
N SER A 263 17.04 -17.14 14.82
CA SER A 263 18.46 -17.24 15.09
C SER A 263 18.87 -16.28 16.20
N PHE A 264 19.72 -16.76 17.12
CA PHE A 264 20.25 -15.88 18.15
C PHE A 264 21.15 -14.79 17.54
N LYS A 265 22.08 -15.17 16.66
CA LYS A 265 23.02 -14.27 15.98
C LYS A 265 22.32 -13.38 14.94
N LEU A 266 21.37 -13.90 14.17
CA LEU A 266 20.78 -13.16 13.04
C LEU A 266 19.46 -12.44 13.35
N ASP A 267 18.80 -12.73 14.48
CA ASP A 267 17.51 -12.12 14.82
C ASP A 267 17.49 -11.55 16.25
N VAL A 268 17.89 -12.32 17.26
CA VAL A 268 17.85 -11.87 18.67
C VAL A 268 18.90 -10.78 18.95
N MET A 269 20.13 -10.98 18.50
CA MET A 269 21.21 -10.01 18.71
C MET A 269 20.90 -8.65 18.05
N PRO A 270 20.42 -8.58 16.80
CA PRO A 270 19.95 -7.32 16.21
C PRO A 270 18.85 -6.64 17.02
N VAL A 271 17.93 -7.39 17.64
CA VAL A 271 16.91 -6.80 18.54
C VAL A 271 17.59 -6.09 19.72
N PHE A 272 18.60 -6.71 20.36
CA PHE A 272 19.32 -6.06 21.45
C PHE A 272 20.08 -4.81 21.02
N MET A 273 20.64 -4.81 19.81
CA MET A 273 21.32 -3.66 19.25
C MET A 273 20.33 -2.52 18.98
N LYS A 274 19.24 -2.82 18.26
CA LYS A 274 18.23 -1.83 17.88
C LYS A 274 17.48 -1.25 19.09
N ALA A 275 17.18 -2.10 20.07
CA ALA A 275 16.54 -1.69 21.32
C ALA A 275 17.50 -1.02 22.32
N GLY A 276 18.82 -1.04 22.04
CA GLY A 276 19.83 -0.40 22.88
C GLY A 276 20.27 -1.20 24.12
N CYS A 277 19.85 -2.47 24.25
CA CYS A 277 20.15 -3.32 25.41
C CYS A 277 21.66 -3.52 25.63
N ASN A 278 22.39 -3.78 24.55
CA ASN A 278 23.82 -4.11 24.55
C ASN A 278 24.72 -2.91 24.18
N THR A 279 24.23 -1.69 24.44
CA THR A 279 24.99 -0.45 24.27
C THR A 279 25.93 -0.21 25.46
N GLY A 280 26.95 0.63 25.25
CA GLY A 280 27.94 0.97 26.28
C GLY A 280 27.37 1.71 27.50
N SER A 281 26.14 2.23 27.43
CA SER A 281 25.43 2.85 28.55
C SER A 281 24.68 1.85 29.45
N CYS A 282 24.45 0.62 28.99
CA CYS A 282 23.59 -0.35 29.67
C CYS A 282 24.31 -1.70 29.87
N HIS A 283 23.71 -2.82 29.44
CA HIS A 283 24.28 -4.15 29.63
C HIS A 283 25.53 -4.37 28.78
N GLY A 284 25.73 -3.60 27.70
CA GLY A 284 26.97 -3.60 26.90
C GLY A 284 28.13 -2.80 27.49
N SER A 285 27.94 -2.19 28.66
CA SER A 285 29.03 -1.47 29.35
C SER A 285 30.08 -2.44 29.89
N ALA A 286 31.30 -1.96 30.09
CA ALA A 286 32.41 -2.77 30.63
C ALA A 286 32.13 -3.37 32.02
N ARG A 287 31.15 -2.84 32.77
CA ARG A 287 30.72 -3.36 34.08
C ARG A 287 29.40 -4.12 34.03
N GLY A 288 28.70 -4.11 32.89
CA GLY A 288 27.30 -4.51 32.78
C GLY A 288 26.37 -3.68 33.68
N GLN A 289 25.13 -4.17 33.87
CA GLN A 289 24.17 -3.62 34.82
C GLN A 289 23.55 -4.76 35.62
N ASP A 290 23.42 -4.58 36.94
CA ASP A 290 22.82 -5.57 37.85
C ASP A 290 23.41 -7.00 37.72
N ARG A 291 24.73 -7.10 37.47
CA ARG A 291 25.44 -8.36 37.19
C ARG A 291 24.92 -9.10 35.95
N PHE A 292 24.41 -8.35 34.98
CA PHE A 292 24.12 -8.83 33.64
C PHE A 292 24.91 -7.99 32.65
N MET A 293 25.86 -8.66 31.98
CA MET A 293 26.78 -8.07 31.03
C MET A 293 26.56 -8.75 29.69
N LEU A 294 26.25 -7.95 28.68
CA LEU A 294 26.27 -8.35 27.28
C LEU A 294 27.51 -7.76 26.63
N SER A 295 27.96 -8.36 25.55
CA SER A 295 29.05 -7.82 24.76
C SER A 295 28.59 -6.55 24.05
N LEU A 296 29.50 -5.58 23.97
CA LEU A 296 29.21 -4.30 23.32
C LEU A 296 28.82 -4.54 21.86
N PHE A 297 27.60 -4.15 21.49
CA PHE A 297 27.04 -4.33 20.14
C PHE A 297 27.08 -5.77 19.62
N GLY A 298 27.06 -6.78 20.50
CA GLY A 298 27.03 -8.18 20.11
C GLY A 298 28.38 -8.73 19.60
N TYR A 299 29.50 -8.14 20.02
CA TYR A 299 30.85 -8.59 19.67
C TYR A 299 31.16 -10.05 20.01
N ASP A 300 30.55 -10.60 21.06
CA ASP A 300 30.70 -11.99 21.52
C ASP A 300 29.31 -12.66 21.64
N PRO A 301 28.68 -13.07 20.51
CA PRO A 301 27.34 -13.65 20.54
C PRO A 301 27.27 -14.97 21.32
N GLU A 302 28.32 -15.78 21.28
CA GLU A 302 28.33 -17.08 21.98
C GLU A 302 28.38 -16.89 23.49
N GLY A 303 29.24 -15.98 23.97
CA GLY A 303 29.22 -15.62 25.37
C GLY A 303 27.92 -14.94 25.78
N ASP A 304 27.33 -14.07 24.95
CA ASP A 304 26.07 -13.40 25.27
C ASP A 304 24.90 -14.37 25.40
N HIS A 305 24.84 -15.37 24.53
CA HIS A 305 23.90 -16.47 24.66
C HIS A 305 24.07 -17.17 26.00
N TYR A 306 25.29 -17.56 26.35
CA TYR A 306 25.60 -18.20 27.65
C TYR A 306 25.21 -17.32 28.85
N ARG A 307 25.49 -16.02 28.78
CA ARG A 307 25.17 -15.05 29.84
C ARG A 307 23.66 -14.91 30.02
N ILE A 308 22.90 -14.94 28.94
CA ILE A 308 21.42 -14.91 28.99
C ILE A 308 20.87 -16.22 29.55
N THR A 309 21.34 -17.35 29.04
CA THR A 309 20.66 -18.64 29.23
C THR A 309 21.19 -19.47 30.40
N ARG A 310 22.47 -19.30 30.80
CA ARG A 310 23.14 -20.19 31.77
C ARG A 310 23.73 -19.49 32.99
N GLU A 311 24.37 -18.34 32.84
CA GLU A 311 25.22 -17.73 33.90
C GLU A 311 24.46 -17.45 35.22
N GLN A 312 23.14 -17.23 35.19
CA GLN A 312 22.29 -17.13 36.38
C GLN A 312 20.98 -17.92 36.25
N GLY A 313 21.01 -19.07 35.56
CA GLY A 313 19.89 -19.99 35.43
C GLY A 313 18.56 -19.33 35.03
N THR A 314 17.46 -19.74 35.66
CA THR A 314 16.08 -19.31 35.35
C THR A 314 15.71 -17.88 35.76
N ARG A 315 16.67 -17.09 36.28
CA ARG A 315 16.39 -15.71 36.71
C ARG A 315 16.20 -14.73 35.54
N ARG A 316 16.71 -15.08 34.35
CA ARG A 316 16.67 -14.21 33.16
C ARG A 316 15.64 -14.65 32.14
N ILE A 317 15.49 -15.97 31.99
CA ILE A 317 14.57 -16.60 31.04
C ILE A 317 13.70 -17.63 31.73
N ASN A 318 12.45 -17.71 31.29
CA ASN A 318 11.47 -18.70 31.70
C ASN A 318 11.03 -19.48 30.45
N LEU A 319 11.56 -20.69 30.25
CA LEU A 319 11.21 -21.50 29.07
C LEU A 319 9.83 -22.17 29.21
N ALA A 320 9.26 -22.24 30.41
CA ALA A 320 7.91 -22.78 30.62
C ALA A 320 6.84 -21.76 30.25
N ILE A 321 7.09 -20.48 30.53
CA ILE A 321 6.24 -19.35 30.14
C ILE A 321 7.14 -18.25 29.55
N PRO A 322 7.53 -18.38 28.27
CA PRO A 322 8.45 -17.46 27.57
C PRO A 322 8.11 -15.98 27.74
N GLU A 323 6.83 -15.63 27.71
CA GLU A 323 6.32 -14.26 27.86
C GLU A 323 6.58 -13.67 29.27
N GLU A 324 6.74 -14.51 30.29
CA GLU A 324 7.09 -14.13 31.68
C GLU A 324 8.60 -14.19 31.93
N SER A 325 9.41 -14.31 30.88
CA SER A 325 10.85 -14.15 31.01
C SER A 325 11.16 -12.72 31.45
N MET A 326 11.92 -12.55 32.53
CA MET A 326 12.37 -11.24 33.01
C MET A 326 13.04 -10.40 31.91
N LEU A 327 13.77 -11.05 30.99
CA LEU A 327 14.33 -10.43 29.79
C LEU A 327 13.25 -9.72 28.94
N VAL A 328 12.11 -10.38 28.73
CA VAL A 328 10.98 -9.89 27.93
C VAL A 328 10.18 -8.84 28.70
N GLU A 329 9.82 -9.12 29.95
CA GLU A 329 9.00 -8.24 30.79
C GLU A 329 9.66 -6.88 31.03
N LYS A 330 10.98 -6.86 31.30
CA LYS A 330 11.74 -5.61 31.44
C LYS A 330 11.79 -4.83 30.12
N ALA A 331 11.93 -5.52 28.99
CA ALA A 331 12.00 -4.86 27.68
C ALA A 331 10.66 -4.20 27.30
N ILE A 332 9.53 -4.79 27.66
CA ILE A 332 8.20 -4.20 27.43
C ILE A 332 7.72 -3.27 28.54
N GLY A 333 8.47 -3.18 29.63
CA GLY A 333 8.19 -2.30 30.78
C GLY A 333 7.05 -2.77 31.67
N THR A 334 6.70 -4.06 31.68
CA THR A 334 5.73 -4.62 32.64
C THR A 334 6.35 -4.80 34.03
N VAL A 335 7.67 -4.95 34.10
CA VAL A 335 8.45 -4.98 35.33
C VAL A 335 9.41 -3.78 35.35
N PRO A 336 9.67 -3.17 36.53
CA PRO A 336 10.61 -2.05 36.64
C PRO A 336 11.98 -2.33 36.04
N HIS A 337 12.40 -1.44 35.15
CA HIS A 337 13.69 -1.47 34.46
C HIS A 337 14.23 -0.04 34.38
N SER A 338 15.46 0.18 34.82
CA SER A 338 16.11 1.49 34.81
C SER A 338 16.31 2.04 33.39
N GLY A 339 16.45 1.17 32.39
CA GLY A 339 16.46 1.54 30.97
C GLY A 339 15.09 1.88 30.38
N GLY A 340 14.01 1.80 31.17
CA GLY A 340 12.65 2.04 30.72
C GLY A 340 12.10 0.96 29.79
N LYS A 341 10.96 1.27 29.16
CA LYS A 341 10.33 0.45 28.12
C LYS A 341 11.06 0.63 26.79
N LEU A 342 11.49 -0.46 26.19
CA LEU A 342 12.26 -0.46 24.95
C LEU A 342 11.37 -0.70 23.71
N PHE A 343 10.37 -1.57 23.82
CA PHE A 343 9.40 -1.82 22.75
C PHE A 343 8.05 -2.31 23.30
N GLY A 344 7.02 -2.38 22.46
CA GLY A 344 5.68 -2.83 22.86
C GLY A 344 5.56 -4.35 22.95
N LYS A 345 4.62 -4.84 23.78
CA LYS A 345 4.12 -6.22 23.68
C LYS A 345 3.55 -6.45 22.28
N GLU A 346 3.69 -7.65 21.74
CA GLU A 346 3.30 -8.01 20.36
C GLU A 346 4.05 -7.27 19.24
N SER A 347 5.01 -6.39 19.55
CA SER A 347 5.91 -5.83 18.54
C SER A 347 6.75 -6.93 17.89
N ARG A 348 7.31 -6.66 16.72
CA ARG A 348 8.21 -7.61 16.05
C ARG A 348 9.39 -8.01 16.94
N HIS A 349 10.02 -7.06 17.63
CA HIS A 349 11.11 -7.33 18.56
C HIS A 349 10.68 -8.25 19.71
N TRP A 350 9.50 -8.00 20.28
CA TRP A 350 8.93 -8.88 21.31
C TRP A 350 8.68 -10.29 20.77
N LYS A 351 8.07 -10.42 19.59
CA LYS A 351 7.80 -11.72 18.96
C LYS A 351 9.10 -12.48 18.72
N THR A 352 10.12 -11.84 18.16
CA THR A 352 11.44 -12.44 17.96
C THR A 352 12.04 -13.01 19.25
N LEU A 353 12.00 -12.26 20.36
CA LEU A 353 12.53 -12.77 21.64
C LEU A 353 11.69 -13.93 22.17
N VAL A 354 10.36 -13.82 22.13
CA VAL A 354 9.45 -14.84 22.64
C VAL A 354 9.51 -16.12 21.81
N ASP A 355 9.59 -16.02 20.49
CA ASP A 355 9.66 -17.18 19.60
C ASP A 355 10.99 -17.91 19.76
N TRP A 356 12.11 -17.20 19.93
CA TRP A 356 13.39 -17.82 20.30
C TRP A 356 13.33 -18.55 21.65
N LEU A 357 12.66 -17.97 22.64
CA LEU A 357 12.46 -18.60 23.96
C LEU A 357 11.52 -19.81 23.88
N LYS A 358 10.45 -19.74 23.07
CA LYS A 358 9.52 -20.85 22.80
C LYS A 358 10.21 -22.03 22.14
N ASP A 359 11.19 -21.75 21.27
CA ASP A 359 12.04 -22.78 20.67
C ASP A 359 13.08 -23.36 21.65
N GLY A 360 13.12 -22.88 22.90
CA GLY A 360 14.02 -23.38 23.94
C GLY A 360 15.31 -22.57 24.11
N ALA A 361 15.37 -21.37 23.52
CA ALA A 361 16.53 -20.49 23.54
C ALA A 361 17.79 -21.17 22.99
N ASN A 362 17.65 -21.92 21.89
CA ASN A 362 18.72 -22.71 21.31
C ASN A 362 19.89 -21.84 20.83
N GLU A 363 21.09 -22.42 20.85
CA GLU A 363 22.25 -21.86 20.13
C GLU A 363 22.04 -22.04 18.63
N ASP A 364 22.61 -21.13 17.84
CA ASP A 364 22.58 -21.26 16.38
C ASP A 364 23.39 -22.48 15.91
N PRO A 365 22.98 -23.13 14.80
CA PRO A 365 23.79 -24.12 14.11
C PRO A 365 25.19 -23.58 13.75
N LYS A 366 26.20 -24.44 13.74
CA LYS A 366 27.59 -24.05 13.42
C LYS A 366 27.75 -23.51 11.99
N ASP A 367 26.87 -23.95 11.10
CA ASP A 367 26.79 -23.61 9.68
C ASP A 367 25.77 -22.50 9.37
N ILE A 368 25.31 -21.76 10.39
CA ILE A 368 24.41 -20.62 10.21
C ILE A 368 24.98 -19.63 9.17
N ALA A 369 24.10 -19.16 8.28
CA ALA A 369 24.49 -18.25 7.21
C ALA A 369 25.04 -16.93 7.76
N LYS A 370 26.13 -16.44 7.17
CA LYS A 370 26.81 -15.21 7.60
C LYS A 370 26.45 -14.06 6.68
N PRO A 371 26.23 -12.84 7.19
CA PRO A 371 26.06 -11.67 6.34
C PRO A 371 27.35 -11.41 5.56
N THR A 372 27.24 -11.26 4.24
CA THR A 372 28.38 -11.02 3.34
C THR A 372 28.35 -9.64 2.70
N ASN A 373 27.17 -9.03 2.56
CA ASN A 373 27.00 -7.71 1.97
C ASN A 373 25.74 -7.01 2.54
N ILE A 374 25.73 -5.69 2.54
CA ILE A 374 24.55 -4.86 2.83
C ILE A 374 24.37 -3.86 1.70
N GLU A 375 23.16 -3.77 1.16
CA GLU A 375 22.78 -2.78 0.15
C GLU A 375 21.74 -1.82 0.73
N LEU A 376 21.90 -0.53 0.42
CA LEU A 376 20.95 0.51 0.77
C LEU A 376 20.26 1.00 -0.50
N PHE A 377 18.93 1.06 -0.45
CA PHE A 377 18.10 1.49 -1.56
C PHE A 377 17.23 2.69 -1.18
N PRO A 378 17.02 3.65 -2.09
CA PRO A 378 17.75 3.80 -3.37
C PRO A 378 19.24 4.10 -3.13
N PRO A 379 20.13 3.76 -4.08
CA PRO A 379 21.59 3.97 -3.93
C PRO A 379 21.99 5.45 -3.93
N SER A 380 21.13 6.32 -4.44
CA SER A 380 21.29 7.77 -4.45
C SER A 380 19.92 8.45 -4.53
N ALA A 381 19.80 9.64 -3.94
CA ALA A 381 18.64 10.51 -4.08
C ALA A 381 19.08 11.98 -4.13
N LEU A 382 18.46 12.77 -4.99
CA LEU A 382 18.57 14.23 -5.02
C LEU A 382 17.26 14.82 -4.50
N LEU A 383 17.28 15.30 -3.25
CA LEU A 383 16.10 15.84 -2.57
C LEU A 383 16.02 17.36 -2.75
N GLU A 384 14.84 17.86 -3.09
CA GLU A 384 14.57 19.28 -3.23
C GLU A 384 13.53 19.76 -2.22
N GLY A 385 13.86 20.86 -1.53
CA GLY A 385 12.96 21.53 -0.60
C GLY A 385 13.11 21.06 0.84
N GLU A 386 12.80 21.97 1.75
CA GLU A 386 12.82 21.67 3.19
C GLU A 386 11.78 20.60 3.54
N GLY A 387 12.20 19.60 4.31
CA GLY A 387 11.33 18.49 4.72
C GLY A 387 11.10 17.42 3.65
N ALA A 388 11.80 17.48 2.51
CA ALA A 388 11.83 16.37 1.56
C ALA A 388 12.41 15.12 2.24
N THR A 389 11.75 13.98 2.05
CA THR A 389 12.13 12.69 2.64
C THR A 389 12.26 11.63 1.58
N GLN A 390 12.98 10.56 1.90
CA GLN A 390 13.16 9.38 1.08
C GLN A 390 13.08 8.16 1.99
N GLN A 391 12.19 7.21 1.66
CA GLN A 391 12.25 5.91 2.32
C GLN A 391 13.49 5.16 1.86
N MET A 392 14.13 4.49 2.82
CA MET A 392 15.28 3.65 2.57
C MET A 392 14.92 2.20 2.88
N THR A 393 15.34 1.28 2.02
CA THR A 393 15.31 -0.17 2.29
C THR A 393 16.74 -0.66 2.44
N VAL A 394 16.98 -1.52 3.43
CA VAL A 394 18.28 -2.14 3.69
C VAL A 394 18.16 -3.64 3.43
N LEU A 395 18.92 -4.13 2.46
CA LEU A 395 18.93 -5.54 2.08
C LEU A 395 20.27 -6.18 2.51
N ALA A 396 20.21 -7.22 3.32
CA ALA A 396 21.37 -8.01 3.70
C ALA A 396 21.48 -9.25 2.82
N HIS A 397 22.70 -9.56 2.35
CA HIS A 397 23.02 -10.77 1.60
C HIS A 397 23.77 -11.74 2.51
N TYR A 398 23.48 -13.03 2.38
CA TYR A 398 24.04 -14.07 3.22
C TYR A 398 24.84 -15.10 2.43
N SER A 399 25.76 -15.77 3.12
CA SER A 399 26.68 -16.76 2.54
C SER A 399 26.00 -17.99 1.93
N ASP A 400 24.73 -18.23 2.24
CA ASP A 400 23.90 -19.29 1.66
C ASP A 400 23.15 -18.84 0.40
N GLY A 401 23.42 -17.62 -0.08
CA GLY A 401 22.79 -17.01 -1.26
C GLY A 401 21.44 -16.34 -0.97
N THR A 402 20.93 -16.40 0.26
CA THR A 402 19.68 -15.72 0.61
C THR A 402 19.88 -14.22 0.80
N THR A 403 18.78 -13.47 0.63
CA THR A 403 18.71 -12.04 0.93
C THR A 403 17.58 -11.77 1.90
N ARG A 404 17.77 -10.79 2.79
CA ARG A 404 16.74 -10.40 3.76
C ARG A 404 16.59 -8.90 3.80
N ASP A 405 15.35 -8.43 3.76
CA ASP A 405 15.05 -7.06 4.15
C ASP A 405 15.29 -6.91 5.66
N VAL A 406 16.30 -6.13 6.02
CA VAL A 406 16.69 -5.84 7.40
C VAL A 406 16.37 -4.40 7.79
N THR A 407 15.61 -3.66 6.97
CA THR A 407 15.17 -2.28 7.26
C THR A 407 14.54 -2.14 8.65
N PRO A 408 13.71 -3.08 9.14
CA PRO A 408 13.13 -2.96 10.49
C PRO A 408 14.14 -3.11 11.64
N LEU A 409 15.38 -3.51 11.33
CA LEU A 409 16.48 -3.65 12.29
C LEU A 409 17.44 -2.44 12.27
N THR A 410 17.27 -1.50 11.33
CA THR A 410 18.14 -0.31 11.18
C THR A 410 17.58 0.92 11.84
#